data_AF-A0A2M8TCH6-F1
#
_entry.id   AF-A0A2M8TCH6-F1
#
_cell.length_a   1.000
_cell.length_b   1.000
_cell.length_c   1.000
_cell.angle_alpha   90.00
_cell.angle_beta   90.00
_cell.angle_gamma   90.00
#
_symmetry.space_group_name_H-M   'P 1'
#
loop_
_entity.id
_entity.type
_entity.pdbx_description
1 polymer ?
#
loop_
_entity_poly.entity_id
_entity_poly.type
_entity_poly.pdbx_seq_one_letter_code
_entity_poly.pdbx_strand_id
1 'polypeptide(L)'
;MKILYISFKDLFITLKDKKSMTLIVLMPIVLIFVLGLGLSNEFKSTNVTINKFDVAVADNDNGTYSKELKNILKSKEVSKMINYKKMDEASAKDKIKNGQLPVLIVIPKEYSKNITSGKKTSIKIYSDPGDTVDSKIVESFVKSYTADVSSVEAAVKASNGQLKNYKLDGHMIINKLITQTKNNSPTLTESSLKAKNKLSAMQYYSAAMLAMYILFVASLGTTSMLEEREDGTLKKLFTTTASKLQIFCGKVLGVFFLGIFDVIILISFTKIAFNVDWGNSLSGLIILSLAMIFASCGFSIFLSLIFKTAKSVSLTSSVIIMVMSFIGGSMYPLSQMPEIMQTASKFVLNNWALRGYLSLMMGSSISSIITPSIVLVVIGSLLLLCGTFKFKFD
;
A
#
# COMPACT_ATOMS: atom_id res chain seq x y z
N MET A 1 38.07 19.76 18.93
CA MET A 1 37.76 20.85 17.98
C MET A 1 37.95 20.45 16.52
N LYS A 2 39.08 19.86 16.09
CA LYS A 2 39.36 19.56 14.66
C LYS A 2 38.29 18.70 13.95
N ILE A 3 37.76 17.67 14.62
CA ILE A 3 36.69 16.81 14.08
C ILE A 3 35.45 17.63 13.68
N LEU A 4 34.99 18.51 14.57
CA LEU A 4 33.83 19.38 14.33
C LEU A 4 34.09 20.39 13.19
N TYR A 5 35.31 20.94 13.10
CA TYR A 5 35.64 21.83 11.99
C TYR A 5 35.57 21.12 10.63
N ILE A 6 36.09 19.90 10.55
CA ILE A 6 36.05 19.09 9.33
C ILE A 6 34.60 18.73 8.99
N SER A 7 33.79 18.34 9.98
CA SER A 7 32.38 18.00 9.76
C SER A 7 31.55 19.19 9.26
N PHE A 8 31.68 20.36 9.89
CA PHE A 8 30.99 21.56 9.45
C PHE A 8 31.45 22.02 8.07
N LYS A 9 32.75 21.92 7.78
CA LYS A 9 33.28 22.21 6.44
C LYS A 9 32.62 21.32 5.37
N ASP A 10 32.59 20.00 5.56
CA ASP A 10 31.97 19.07 4.61
C ASP A 10 30.47 19.33 4.48
N LEU A 11 29.77 19.58 5.60
CA LEU A 11 28.35 19.94 5.60
C LEU A 11 28.09 21.19 4.74
N PHE A 12 28.82 22.28 4.97
CA PHE A 12 28.63 23.52 4.23
C PHE A 12 28.99 23.42 2.75
N ILE A 13 29.98 22.60 2.38
CA ILE A 13 30.29 22.35 0.96
C ILE A 13 29.10 21.69 0.28
N THR A 14 28.58 20.61 0.86
CA THR A 14 27.45 19.88 0.26
C THR A 14 26.17 20.74 0.24
N LEU A 15 25.91 21.54 1.29
CA LEU A 15 24.79 22.47 1.33
C LEU A 15 24.89 23.58 0.26
N LYS A 16 26.10 23.94 -0.16
CA LYS A 16 26.34 24.94 -1.23
C LYS A 16 26.29 24.32 -2.63
N ASP A 17 26.51 23.01 -2.76
CA ASP A 17 26.33 22.33 -4.04
C ASP A 17 24.84 22.22 -4.39
N LYS A 18 24.39 23.12 -5.25
CA LYS A 18 23.01 23.17 -5.75
C LYS A 18 22.56 21.85 -6.36
N LYS A 19 23.45 21.09 -7.01
CA LYS A 19 23.08 19.82 -7.64
C LYS A 19 22.77 18.77 -6.57
N SER A 20 23.68 18.59 -5.61
CA SER A 20 23.47 17.69 -4.47
C SER A 20 22.24 18.08 -3.65
N MET A 21 22.03 19.38 -3.38
CA MET A 21 20.85 19.86 -2.66
C MET A 21 19.54 19.65 -3.41
N THR A 22 19.53 19.89 -4.71
CA THR A 22 18.36 19.60 -5.54
C THR A 22 18.04 18.10 -5.50
N LEU A 23 19.06 17.25 -5.59
CA LEU A 23 18.86 15.81 -5.53
C LEU A 23 18.34 15.36 -4.16
N ILE A 24 18.92 15.82 -3.05
CA ILE A 24 18.52 15.38 -1.70
C ILE A 24 17.15 15.93 -1.29
N VAL A 25 16.80 17.16 -1.67
CA VAL A 25 15.56 17.80 -1.19
C VAL A 25 14.43 17.71 -2.20
N LEU A 26 14.67 18.06 -3.47
CA LEU A 26 13.60 18.16 -4.46
C LEU A 26 13.11 16.78 -4.92
N MET A 27 14.04 15.86 -5.22
CA MET A 27 13.66 14.53 -5.74
C MET A 27 12.80 13.69 -4.78
N PRO A 28 13.08 13.59 -3.47
CA PRO A 28 12.17 12.86 -2.58
C PRO A 28 10.80 13.51 -2.53
N ILE A 29 10.72 14.84 -2.49
CA ILE A 29 9.44 15.54 -2.49
C ILE A 29 8.65 15.22 -3.76
N VAL A 30 9.29 15.24 -4.92
CA VAL A 30 8.67 14.88 -6.20
C VAL A 30 8.20 13.41 -6.17
N LEU A 31 9.03 12.48 -5.69
CA LEU A 31 8.65 11.07 -5.61
C LEU A 31 7.51 10.81 -4.60
N ILE A 32 7.53 11.47 -3.44
CA ILE A 32 6.44 11.43 -2.46
C ILE A 32 5.15 11.93 -3.10
N PHE A 33 5.22 13.03 -3.85
CA PHE A 33 4.06 13.59 -4.52
C PHE A 33 3.52 12.65 -5.61
N VAL A 34 4.39 12.19 -6.50
CA VAL A 34 4.02 11.32 -7.63
C VAL A 34 3.46 9.99 -7.13
N LEU A 35 4.14 9.30 -6.21
CA LEU A 35 3.69 8.01 -5.69
C LEU A 35 2.51 8.16 -4.72
N GLY A 36 2.52 9.20 -3.88
CA GLY A 36 1.45 9.50 -2.95
C GLY A 36 0.12 9.78 -3.64
N LEU A 37 0.13 10.48 -4.78
CA LEU A 37 -1.06 10.68 -5.61
C LEU A 37 -1.37 9.47 -6.49
N GLY A 38 -0.36 8.96 -7.20
CA GLY A 38 -0.51 7.89 -8.19
C GLY A 38 -1.00 6.57 -7.59
N LEU A 39 -0.57 6.24 -6.38
CA LEU A 39 -0.95 5.01 -5.67
C LEU A 39 -1.99 5.25 -4.58
N SER A 40 -2.59 6.44 -4.53
CA SER A 40 -3.62 6.77 -3.54
C SER A 40 -4.81 5.81 -3.55
N ASN A 41 -5.17 5.27 -4.72
CA ASN A 41 -6.28 4.34 -4.86
C ASN A 41 -6.00 2.98 -4.21
N GLU A 42 -4.76 2.48 -4.27
CA GLU A 42 -4.40 1.21 -3.63
C GLU A 42 -4.55 1.27 -2.11
N PHE A 43 -4.23 2.41 -1.51
CA PHE A 43 -4.38 2.66 -0.07
C PHE A 43 -5.83 2.98 0.33
N LYS A 44 -6.69 3.39 -0.60
CA LYS A 44 -8.11 3.74 -0.34
C LYS A 44 -9.07 2.54 -0.26
N SER A 45 -8.60 1.32 -0.54
CA SER A 45 -9.37 0.07 -0.73
C SER A 45 -10.29 -0.44 0.41
N THR A 46 -10.71 0.39 1.38
CA THR A 46 -11.80 0.03 2.33
C THR A 46 -12.96 1.02 2.37
N ASN A 47 -12.90 2.14 1.64
CA ASN A 47 -14.08 2.99 1.41
C ASN A 47 -14.29 3.12 -0.10
N VAL A 48 -14.72 2.02 -0.73
CA VAL A 48 -15.34 2.13 -2.05
C VAL A 48 -16.66 2.85 -1.82
N THR A 49 -16.70 4.15 -2.08
CA THR A 49 -17.97 4.80 -2.38
C THR A 49 -18.48 4.10 -3.64
N ILE A 50 -19.39 3.14 -3.46
CA ILE A 50 -20.08 2.50 -4.59
C ILE A 50 -20.89 3.61 -5.24
N ASN A 51 -20.34 4.17 -6.31
CA ASN A 51 -21.10 5.08 -7.16
C ASN A 51 -22.25 4.26 -7.77
N LYS A 52 -23.43 4.86 -7.87
CA LYS A 52 -24.56 4.18 -8.52
C LYS A 52 -24.17 3.82 -9.94
N PHE A 53 -24.29 2.54 -10.28
CA PHE A 53 -23.99 2.04 -11.62
C PHE A 53 -25.25 1.46 -12.28
N ASP A 54 -25.27 1.48 -13.61
CA ASP A 54 -26.41 1.01 -14.39
C ASP A 54 -26.42 -0.51 -14.51
N VAL A 55 -27.55 -1.14 -14.17
CA VAL A 55 -27.75 -2.58 -14.37
C VAL A 55 -28.92 -2.79 -15.33
N ALA A 56 -28.63 -3.37 -16.48
CA ALA A 56 -29.66 -3.74 -17.44
C ALA A 56 -30.27 -5.10 -17.09
N VAL A 57 -31.58 -5.22 -17.22
CA VAL A 57 -32.30 -6.49 -17.01
C VAL A 57 -33.14 -6.81 -18.24
N ALA A 58 -32.82 -7.93 -18.88
CA ALA A 58 -33.58 -8.54 -19.95
C ALA A 58 -34.40 -9.71 -19.38
N ASP A 59 -35.71 -9.51 -19.26
CA ASP A 59 -36.64 -10.50 -18.70
C ASP A 59 -37.46 -11.16 -19.81
N ASN A 60 -37.11 -12.41 -20.14
CA ASN A 60 -37.81 -13.22 -21.13
C ASN A 60 -38.88 -14.17 -20.51
N ASP A 61 -39.04 -14.17 -19.18
CA ASP A 61 -39.94 -15.09 -18.46
C ASP A 61 -41.28 -14.43 -18.10
N ASN A 62 -41.23 -13.20 -17.55
CA ASN A 62 -42.37 -12.49 -16.99
C ASN A 62 -43.20 -13.25 -15.91
N GLY A 63 -42.66 -14.32 -15.34
CA GLY A 63 -43.29 -15.12 -14.30
C GLY A 63 -43.09 -14.59 -12.88
N THR A 64 -43.54 -15.35 -11.88
CA THR A 64 -43.53 -14.95 -10.46
C THR A 64 -42.12 -14.66 -9.95
N TYR A 65 -41.17 -15.57 -10.19
CA TYR A 65 -39.78 -15.42 -9.73
C TYR A 65 -39.04 -14.32 -10.49
N SER A 66 -39.33 -14.12 -11.79
CA SER A 66 -38.74 -13.02 -12.54
C SER A 66 -39.21 -11.65 -12.02
N LYS A 67 -40.49 -11.53 -11.62
CA LYS A 67 -41.04 -10.32 -11.00
C LYS A 67 -40.45 -10.05 -9.62
N GLU A 68 -40.25 -11.08 -8.81
CA GLU A 68 -39.66 -10.95 -7.49
C GLU A 68 -38.21 -10.43 -7.55
N LEU A 69 -37.37 -11.02 -8.42
CA LEU A 69 -36.01 -10.53 -8.65
C LEU A 69 -36.00 -9.06 -9.08
N LYS A 70 -36.90 -8.66 -10.00
CA LYS A 70 -37.03 -7.25 -10.42
C LYS A 70 -37.42 -6.33 -9.25
N ASN A 71 -38.26 -6.79 -8.33
CA ASN A 71 -38.68 -6.00 -7.17
C ASN A 71 -37.53 -5.82 -6.18
N ILE A 72 -36.72 -6.86 -5.96
CA ILE A 72 -35.52 -6.79 -5.12
C ILE A 72 -34.51 -5.80 -5.71
N LEU A 73 -34.24 -5.86 -7.02
CA LEU A 73 -33.36 -4.93 -7.71
C LEU A 73 -33.85 -3.47 -7.66
N LYS A 74 -35.15 -3.25 -7.50
CA LYS A 74 -35.78 -1.93 -7.33
C LYS A 74 -35.98 -1.51 -5.87
N SER A 75 -35.60 -2.34 -4.91
CA SER A 75 -35.80 -2.06 -3.49
C SER A 75 -35.03 -0.82 -3.05
N LYS A 76 -35.46 -0.17 -1.95
CA LYS A 76 -34.85 1.07 -1.44
C LYS A 76 -33.38 0.88 -1.04
N GLU A 77 -32.99 -0.32 -0.65
CA GLU A 77 -31.61 -0.67 -0.27
C GLU A 77 -30.74 -0.88 -1.50
N VAL A 78 -31.21 -1.68 -2.47
CA VAL A 78 -30.46 -2.00 -3.69
C VAL A 78 -30.38 -0.80 -4.64
N SER A 79 -31.45 0.01 -4.74
CA SER A 79 -31.47 1.24 -5.56
C SER A 79 -30.53 2.35 -5.08
N LYS A 80 -29.94 2.22 -3.88
CA LYS A 80 -28.84 3.10 -3.44
C LYS A 80 -27.52 2.77 -4.14
N MET A 81 -27.35 1.54 -4.60
CA MET A 81 -26.12 1.03 -5.22
C MET A 81 -26.26 0.85 -6.74
N ILE A 82 -27.45 0.54 -7.24
CA ILE A 82 -27.69 0.29 -8.67
C ILE A 82 -28.81 1.15 -9.25
N ASN A 83 -28.71 1.45 -10.53
CA ASN A 83 -29.77 2.04 -11.34
C ASN A 83 -30.36 0.97 -12.28
N TYR A 84 -31.57 0.51 -11.97
CA TYR A 84 -32.26 -0.51 -12.75
C TYR A 84 -32.71 0.05 -14.11
N LYS A 85 -32.29 -0.61 -15.21
CA LYS A 85 -32.75 -0.31 -16.57
C LYS A 85 -33.36 -1.55 -17.22
N LYS A 86 -34.63 -1.46 -17.64
CA LYS A 86 -35.22 -2.50 -18.49
C LYS A 86 -34.71 -2.31 -19.91
N MET A 87 -34.12 -3.36 -20.49
CA MET A 87 -33.57 -3.32 -21.84
C MET A 87 -33.79 -4.64 -22.55
N ASP A 88 -33.81 -4.60 -23.88
CA ASP A 88 -33.74 -5.80 -24.71
C ASP A 88 -32.34 -6.43 -24.63
N GLU A 89 -32.27 -7.76 -24.72
CA GLU A 89 -31.02 -8.53 -24.58
C GLU A 89 -29.99 -8.14 -25.65
N ALA A 90 -30.41 -7.97 -26.92
CA ALA A 90 -29.49 -7.66 -28.00
C ALA A 90 -28.91 -6.25 -27.83
N SER A 91 -29.79 -5.27 -27.57
CA SER A 91 -29.38 -3.88 -27.33
C SER A 91 -28.47 -3.71 -26.11
N ALA A 92 -28.72 -4.47 -25.03
CA ALA A 92 -27.89 -4.41 -23.83
C ALA A 92 -26.50 -5.06 -24.05
N LYS A 93 -26.43 -6.16 -24.80
CA LYS A 93 -25.15 -6.79 -25.16
C LYS A 93 -24.26 -5.86 -25.98
N ASP A 94 -24.83 -5.12 -26.94
CA ASP A 94 -24.06 -4.16 -27.73
C ASP A 94 -23.55 -2.99 -26.88
N LYS A 95 -24.35 -2.53 -25.90
CA LYS A 95 -23.88 -1.50 -24.95
C LYS A 95 -22.76 -1.97 -24.02
N ILE A 96 -22.76 -3.24 -23.60
CA ILE A 96 -21.63 -3.82 -22.85
C ILE A 96 -20.38 -3.84 -23.72
N LYS A 97 -20.49 -4.32 -24.97
CA LYS A 97 -19.34 -4.37 -25.89
C LYS A 97 -18.72 -2.99 -26.17
N ASN A 98 -19.54 -1.95 -26.15
CA ASN A 98 -19.12 -0.56 -26.37
C ASN A 98 -18.71 0.17 -25.08
N GLY A 99 -18.64 -0.52 -23.93
CA GLY A 99 -18.23 0.06 -22.64
C GLY A 99 -19.24 1.06 -22.04
N GLN A 100 -20.50 1.03 -22.48
CA GLN A 100 -21.56 1.96 -22.05
C GLN A 100 -22.46 1.38 -20.94
N LEU A 101 -22.29 0.11 -20.60
CA LEU A 101 -23.09 -0.59 -19.61
C LEU A 101 -22.19 -1.61 -18.89
N PRO A 102 -22.10 -1.57 -17.54
CA PRO A 102 -21.18 -2.46 -16.82
C PRO A 102 -21.75 -3.88 -16.66
N VAL A 103 -23.07 -4.04 -16.49
CA VAL A 103 -23.69 -5.35 -16.22
C VAL A 103 -25.07 -5.53 -16.88
N LEU A 104 -25.30 -6.73 -17.42
CA LEU A 104 -26.59 -7.22 -17.93
C LEU A 104 -26.98 -8.53 -17.25
N ILE A 105 -28.20 -8.57 -16.71
CA ILE A 105 -28.86 -9.77 -16.18
C ILE A 105 -29.87 -10.27 -17.22
N VAL A 106 -29.73 -11.52 -17.67
CA VAL A 106 -30.66 -12.17 -18.60
C VAL A 106 -31.41 -13.30 -17.89
N ILE A 107 -32.73 -13.13 -17.78
CA ILE A 107 -33.64 -14.13 -17.24
C ILE A 107 -34.21 -14.94 -18.42
N PRO A 108 -33.95 -16.26 -18.50
CA PRO A 108 -34.36 -17.07 -19.65
C PRO A 108 -35.87 -17.28 -19.71
N LYS A 109 -36.40 -17.66 -20.88
CA LYS A 109 -37.81 -18.08 -21.02
C LYS A 109 -38.12 -19.28 -20.12
N GLU A 110 -39.33 -19.33 -19.60
CA GLU A 110 -39.82 -20.38 -18.69
C GLU A 110 -39.01 -20.51 -17.38
N TYR A 111 -38.25 -19.50 -16.97
CA TYR A 111 -37.52 -19.47 -15.70
C TYR A 111 -38.42 -19.82 -14.51
N SER A 112 -39.56 -19.14 -14.34
CA SER A 112 -40.44 -19.40 -13.20
C SER A 112 -41.08 -20.78 -13.26
N LYS A 113 -41.44 -21.25 -14.46
CA LYS A 113 -42.05 -22.58 -14.67
C LYS A 113 -41.05 -23.72 -14.43
N ASN A 114 -39.79 -23.53 -14.80
CA ASN A 114 -38.73 -24.51 -14.57
C ASN A 114 -38.41 -24.62 -13.08
N ILE A 115 -38.42 -23.50 -12.34
CA ILE A 115 -38.27 -23.49 -10.88
C ILE A 115 -39.39 -24.29 -10.21
N THR A 116 -40.66 -23.98 -10.49
CA THR A 116 -41.81 -24.67 -9.86
C THR A 116 -41.94 -26.13 -10.26
N SER A 117 -41.43 -26.52 -11.44
CA SER A 117 -41.41 -27.91 -11.89
C SER A 117 -40.15 -28.68 -11.44
N GLY A 118 -39.25 -28.06 -10.67
CA GLY A 118 -38.02 -28.67 -10.19
C GLY A 118 -37.00 -28.98 -11.29
N LYS A 119 -37.11 -28.32 -12.45
CA LYS A 119 -36.17 -28.42 -13.56
C LYS A 119 -35.03 -27.41 -13.41
N LYS A 120 -33.83 -27.79 -13.84
CA LYS A 120 -32.65 -26.93 -13.79
C LYS A 120 -32.83 -25.72 -14.72
N THR A 121 -32.58 -24.52 -14.20
CA THR A 121 -32.54 -23.26 -14.95
C THR A 121 -31.43 -22.36 -14.41
N SER A 122 -30.94 -21.40 -15.20
CA SER A 122 -29.83 -20.52 -14.81
C SER A 122 -30.01 -19.11 -15.37
N ILE A 123 -29.83 -18.10 -14.52
CA ILE A 123 -29.73 -16.70 -14.93
C ILE A 123 -28.34 -16.48 -15.52
N LYS A 124 -28.25 -15.77 -16.65
CA LYS A 124 -26.96 -15.41 -17.27
C LYS A 124 -26.61 -13.97 -16.92
N ILE A 125 -25.36 -13.75 -16.56
CA ILE A 125 -24.81 -12.42 -16.29
C ILE A 125 -23.73 -12.15 -17.34
N TYR A 126 -23.82 -10.98 -17.98
CA TYR A 126 -22.77 -10.47 -18.86
C TYR A 126 -22.21 -9.22 -18.22
N SER A 127 -20.89 -9.09 -18.20
CA SER A 127 -20.18 -7.97 -17.61
C SER A 127 -19.07 -7.45 -18.53
N ASP A 128 -18.75 -6.17 -18.37
CA ASP A 128 -17.56 -5.58 -18.98
C ASP A 128 -16.28 -6.15 -18.31
N PRO A 129 -15.32 -6.74 -19.05
CA PRO A 129 -14.05 -7.20 -18.49
C PRO A 129 -13.24 -6.11 -17.78
N GLY A 130 -13.46 -4.83 -18.12
CA GLY A 130 -12.80 -3.68 -17.49
C GLY A 130 -13.35 -3.32 -16.10
N ASP A 131 -14.55 -3.78 -15.74
CA ASP A 131 -15.20 -3.47 -14.47
C ASP A 131 -15.51 -4.73 -13.64
N THR A 132 -14.57 -5.06 -12.77
CA THR A 132 -14.63 -6.30 -11.96
C THR A 132 -15.36 -6.12 -10.63
N VAL A 133 -15.68 -4.90 -10.22
CA VAL A 133 -16.29 -4.64 -8.91
C VAL A 133 -17.81 -4.65 -9.03
N ASP A 134 -18.35 -3.87 -9.98
CA ASP A 134 -19.80 -3.75 -10.20
C ASP A 134 -20.41 -5.10 -10.59
N SER A 135 -19.72 -5.83 -11.46
CA SER A 135 -20.09 -7.18 -11.90
C SER A 135 -20.13 -8.19 -10.74
N LYS A 136 -19.14 -8.17 -9.84
CA LYS A 136 -19.11 -9.05 -8.66
C LYS A 136 -20.21 -8.73 -7.65
N ILE A 137 -20.55 -7.45 -7.49
CA ILE A 137 -21.67 -7.03 -6.63
C ILE A 137 -22.99 -7.61 -7.18
N VAL A 138 -23.27 -7.43 -8.47
CA VAL A 138 -24.47 -7.98 -9.11
C VAL A 138 -24.46 -9.51 -9.10
N GLU A 139 -23.32 -10.13 -9.38
CA GLU A 139 -23.17 -11.59 -9.31
C GLU A 139 -23.47 -12.11 -7.89
N SER A 140 -22.97 -11.45 -6.85
CA SER A 140 -23.25 -11.80 -5.45
C SER A 140 -24.75 -11.69 -5.13
N PHE A 141 -25.40 -10.60 -5.55
CA PHE A 141 -26.85 -10.42 -5.37
C PHE A 141 -27.66 -11.50 -6.09
N VAL A 142 -27.35 -11.78 -7.35
CA VAL A 142 -28.06 -12.80 -8.14
C VAL A 142 -27.80 -14.19 -7.56
N LYS A 143 -26.57 -14.51 -7.15
CA LYS A 143 -26.24 -15.77 -6.48
C LYS A 143 -27.03 -15.93 -5.18
N SER A 144 -27.04 -14.90 -4.32
CA SER A 144 -27.84 -14.88 -3.09
C SER A 144 -29.32 -15.15 -3.38
N TYR A 145 -29.90 -14.43 -4.35
CA TYR A 145 -31.29 -14.63 -4.75
C TYR A 145 -31.56 -16.06 -5.25
N THR A 146 -30.69 -16.61 -6.11
CA THR A 146 -30.87 -17.98 -6.61
C THR A 146 -30.71 -19.03 -5.51
N ALA A 147 -29.87 -18.79 -4.51
CA ALA A 147 -29.73 -19.65 -3.35
C ALA A 147 -31.00 -19.62 -2.49
N ASP A 148 -31.56 -18.43 -2.26
CA ASP A 148 -32.82 -18.26 -1.52
C ASP A 148 -33.96 -19.00 -2.22
N VAL A 149 -34.16 -18.77 -3.52
CA VAL A 149 -35.18 -19.48 -4.32
C VAL A 149 -34.97 -21.00 -4.27
N SER A 150 -33.72 -21.46 -4.39
CA SER A 150 -33.41 -22.90 -4.31
C SER A 150 -33.75 -23.49 -2.94
N SER A 151 -33.52 -22.74 -1.85
CA SER A 151 -33.85 -23.15 -0.49
C SER A 151 -35.37 -23.24 -0.29
N VAL A 152 -36.12 -22.27 -0.82
CA VAL A 152 -37.59 -22.24 -0.78
C VAL A 152 -38.17 -23.42 -1.56
N GLU A 153 -37.69 -23.67 -2.78
CA GLU A 153 -38.16 -24.80 -3.58
C GLU A 153 -37.81 -26.16 -2.96
N ALA A 154 -36.64 -26.29 -2.33
CA ALA A 154 -36.29 -27.50 -1.59
C ALA A 154 -37.27 -27.74 -0.42
N ALA A 155 -37.62 -26.68 0.31
CA ALA A 155 -38.61 -26.75 1.39
C ALA A 155 -40.01 -27.08 0.88
N VAL A 156 -40.44 -26.47 -0.24
CA VAL A 156 -41.72 -26.77 -0.89
C VAL A 156 -41.75 -28.22 -1.36
N LYS A 157 -40.69 -28.72 -1.99
CA LYS A 157 -40.61 -30.11 -2.45
C LYS A 157 -40.68 -31.10 -1.29
N ALA A 158 -39.99 -30.83 -0.18
CA ALA A 158 -40.06 -31.64 1.04
C ALA A 158 -41.48 -31.61 1.65
N SER A 159 -42.08 -30.42 1.71
CA SER A 159 -43.44 -30.21 2.22
C SER A 159 -44.49 -30.93 1.38
N ASN A 160 -44.42 -30.81 0.05
CA ASN A 160 -45.30 -31.51 -0.89
C ASN A 160 -45.22 -33.04 -0.75
N GLY A 161 -44.05 -33.59 -0.42
CA GLY A 161 -43.90 -35.02 -0.13
C GLY A 161 -44.76 -35.49 1.05
N GLN A 162 -44.93 -34.64 2.08
CA GLN A 162 -45.73 -34.94 3.27
C GLN A 162 -47.20 -34.51 3.14
N LEU A 163 -47.45 -33.40 2.45
CA LEU A 163 -48.77 -32.80 2.28
C LEU A 163 -49.61 -33.42 1.17
N LYS A 164 -49.02 -34.29 0.33
CA LYS A 164 -49.71 -35.00 -0.75
C LYS A 164 -50.98 -35.70 -0.29
N ASN A 165 -50.97 -36.27 0.92
CA ASN A 165 -52.12 -36.96 1.52
C ASN A 165 -53.25 -36.02 1.92
N TYR A 166 -52.97 -34.74 2.10
CA TYR A 166 -53.93 -33.71 2.53
C TYR A 166 -54.43 -32.83 1.38
N LYS A 167 -53.98 -33.07 0.14
CA LYS A 167 -54.28 -32.22 -1.04
C LYS A 167 -53.98 -30.73 -0.82
N LEU A 168 -52.99 -30.43 0.02
CA LEU A 168 -52.54 -29.07 0.30
C LEU A 168 -51.33 -28.74 -0.57
N ASP A 169 -51.29 -27.51 -1.09
CA ASP A 169 -50.16 -26.99 -1.85
C ASP A 169 -49.07 -26.47 -0.91
N GLY A 170 -47.89 -27.11 -0.97
CA GLY A 170 -46.71 -26.71 -0.21
C GLY A 170 -46.27 -25.28 -0.51
N HIS A 171 -46.48 -24.75 -1.72
CA HIS A 171 -46.16 -23.35 -2.03
C HIS A 171 -47.00 -22.39 -1.18
N MET A 172 -48.27 -22.71 -0.92
CA MET A 172 -49.14 -21.85 -0.11
C MET A 172 -48.70 -21.80 1.35
N ILE A 173 -48.29 -22.96 1.90
CA ILE A 173 -47.86 -23.07 3.30
C ILE A 173 -46.49 -22.44 3.50
N ILE A 174 -45.52 -22.75 2.63
CA ILE A 174 -44.16 -22.21 2.73
C ILE A 174 -44.15 -20.69 2.55
N ASN A 175 -44.90 -20.13 1.60
CA ASN A 175 -44.97 -18.66 1.45
C ASN A 175 -45.58 -17.97 2.68
N LYS A 176 -46.58 -18.59 3.32
CA LYS A 176 -47.17 -18.06 4.56
C LYS A 176 -46.17 -18.14 5.73
N LEU A 177 -45.37 -19.19 5.80
CA LEU A 177 -44.32 -19.32 6.81
C LEU A 177 -43.20 -18.30 6.60
N ILE A 178 -42.71 -18.12 5.37
CA ILE A 178 -41.65 -17.15 5.02
C ILE A 178 -42.07 -15.73 5.42
N THR A 179 -43.32 -15.36 5.11
CA THR A 179 -43.87 -14.05 5.48
C THR A 179 -44.01 -13.87 6.99
N GLN A 180 -44.33 -14.93 7.74
CA GLN A 180 -44.36 -14.91 9.21
C GLN A 180 -42.95 -14.86 9.85
N THR A 181 -41.96 -15.54 9.27
CA THR A 181 -40.58 -15.58 9.78
C THR A 181 -39.74 -14.37 9.38
N LYS A 182 -40.23 -13.52 8.47
CA LYS A 182 -39.51 -12.31 8.03
C LYS A 182 -39.19 -11.35 9.17
N ASN A 183 -40.02 -11.32 10.21
CA ASN A 183 -39.80 -10.50 11.41
C ASN A 183 -38.84 -11.14 12.44
N ASN A 184 -38.59 -12.46 12.35
CA ASN A 184 -37.70 -13.20 13.25
C ASN A 184 -36.40 -13.62 12.55
N SER A 185 -36.10 -13.02 11.39
CA SER A 185 -34.89 -13.35 10.65
C SER A 185 -33.65 -12.84 11.41
N PRO A 186 -32.58 -13.65 11.51
CA PRO A 186 -31.35 -13.21 12.16
C PRO A 186 -30.84 -11.94 11.48
N THR A 187 -30.65 -10.89 12.28
CA THR A 187 -30.15 -9.61 11.79
C THR A 187 -28.62 -9.59 11.85
N LEU A 188 -28.00 -9.14 10.76
CA LEU A 188 -26.59 -8.80 10.74
C LEU A 188 -26.44 -7.42 11.37
N THR A 189 -25.83 -7.36 12.55
CA THR A 189 -25.41 -6.10 13.17
C THR A 189 -23.98 -5.80 12.77
N GLU A 190 -23.80 -4.92 11.78
CA GLU A 190 -22.48 -4.39 11.45
C GLU A 190 -22.05 -3.39 12.53
N SER A 191 -20.98 -3.73 13.24
CA SER A 191 -20.28 -2.81 14.12
C SER A 191 -18.91 -2.50 13.51
N SER A 192 -18.79 -1.34 12.87
CA SER A 192 -17.50 -0.89 12.34
C SER A 192 -16.66 -0.30 13.48
N LEU A 193 -15.65 -1.02 13.94
CA LEU A 193 -14.61 -0.45 14.80
C LEU A 193 -13.75 0.48 13.91
N LYS A 194 -13.72 1.78 14.22
CA LYS A 194 -12.79 2.72 13.56
C LYS A 194 -11.36 2.28 13.86
N ALA A 195 -10.67 1.68 12.89
CA ALA A 195 -9.24 1.48 12.94
C ALA A 195 -8.57 2.84 13.19
N LYS A 196 -7.78 2.93 14.27
CA LYS A 196 -7.42 4.21 14.88
C LYS A 196 -6.57 5.11 13.98
N ASN A 197 -5.90 4.58 12.95
CA ASN A 197 -5.20 5.36 11.92
C ASN A 197 -5.01 4.51 10.65
N LYS A 198 -5.75 4.80 9.57
CA LYS A 198 -5.48 4.20 8.26
C LYS A 198 -4.38 5.02 7.58
N LEU A 199 -3.25 4.39 7.26
CA LEU A 199 -2.15 5.03 6.54
C LEU A 199 -2.61 5.44 5.14
N SER A 200 -2.49 6.73 4.82
CA SER A 200 -2.62 7.22 3.45
C SER A 200 -1.37 6.86 2.63
N ALA A 201 -1.51 6.79 1.30
CA ALA A 201 -0.36 6.63 0.40
C ALA A 201 0.69 7.73 0.61
N MET A 202 0.24 8.96 0.86
CA MET A 202 1.13 10.10 1.10
C MET A 202 1.94 9.96 2.39
N GLN A 203 1.33 9.44 3.48
CA GLN A 203 2.07 9.09 4.70
C GLN A 203 3.05 7.95 4.47
N TYR A 204 2.62 6.89 3.79
CA TYR A 204 3.48 5.75 3.47
C TYR A 204 4.72 6.18 2.69
N TYR A 205 4.53 6.90 1.59
CA TYR A 205 5.64 7.33 0.74
C TYR A 205 6.51 8.40 1.40
N SER A 206 5.99 9.19 2.33
CA SER A 206 6.82 10.10 3.13
C SER A 206 7.78 9.33 4.04
N ALA A 207 7.32 8.31 4.76
CA ALA A 207 8.18 7.44 5.57
C ALA A 207 9.18 6.65 4.71
N ALA A 208 8.71 6.13 3.58
CA ALA A 208 9.53 5.33 2.67
C ALA A 208 10.63 6.13 1.98
N MET A 209 10.31 7.32 1.48
CA MET A 209 11.29 8.20 0.84
C MET A 209 12.26 8.78 1.86
N LEU A 210 11.82 9.07 3.09
CA LEU A 210 12.75 9.44 4.16
C LEU A 210 13.79 8.33 4.40
N ALA A 211 13.35 7.08 4.58
CA ALA A 211 14.28 5.96 4.79
C ALA A 211 15.23 5.73 3.59
N MET A 212 14.74 5.93 2.35
CA MET A 212 15.54 5.82 1.13
C MET A 212 16.56 6.94 1.00
N TYR A 213 16.17 8.19 1.27
CA TYR A 213 17.03 9.35 1.04
C TYR A 213 18.12 9.53 2.08
N ILE A 214 17.92 9.03 3.31
CA ILE A 214 19.01 8.91 4.29
C ILE A 214 20.16 8.04 3.71
N LEU A 215 19.87 7.01 2.90
CA LEU A 215 20.91 6.22 2.23
C LEU A 215 21.59 6.97 1.07
N PHE A 216 20.84 7.75 0.29
CA PHE A 216 21.42 8.59 -0.75
C PHE A 216 22.35 9.65 -0.16
N VAL A 217 21.91 10.32 0.90
CA VAL A 217 22.72 11.26 1.69
C VAL A 217 24.03 10.61 2.14
N ALA A 218 23.96 9.38 2.67
CA ALA A 218 25.14 8.67 3.10
C ALA A 218 26.10 8.35 1.95
N SER A 219 25.58 8.01 0.77
CA SER A 219 26.38 7.77 -0.43
C SER A 219 27.10 9.03 -0.97
N LEU A 220 26.55 10.22 -0.75
CA LEU A 220 27.26 11.46 -1.12
C LEU A 220 28.50 11.66 -0.27
N GLY A 221 28.47 11.24 1.00
CA GLY A 221 29.63 11.20 1.88
C GLY A 221 30.78 10.35 1.34
N THR A 222 30.45 9.17 0.80
CA THR A 222 31.43 8.30 0.14
C THR A 222 31.99 8.95 -1.13
N THR A 223 31.10 9.55 -1.91
CA THR A 223 31.46 10.18 -3.19
C THR A 223 32.41 11.34 -2.97
N SER A 224 32.08 12.27 -2.05
CA SER A 224 32.94 13.41 -1.73
C SER A 224 34.29 13.00 -1.16
N MET A 225 34.34 11.92 -0.37
CA MET A 225 35.61 11.38 0.14
C MET A 225 36.51 10.85 -0.98
N LEU A 226 35.92 10.17 -1.97
CA LEU A 226 36.67 9.67 -3.13
C LEU A 226 37.09 10.80 -4.07
N GLU A 227 36.23 11.81 -4.29
CA GLU A 227 36.58 13.02 -5.05
C GLU A 227 37.79 13.72 -4.43
N GLU A 228 37.80 13.92 -3.10
CA GLU A 228 38.96 14.50 -2.42
C GLU A 228 40.24 13.67 -2.54
N ARG A 229 40.11 12.34 -2.63
CA ARG A 229 41.25 11.44 -2.85
C ARG A 229 41.79 11.60 -4.28
N GLU A 230 40.91 11.67 -5.27
CA GLU A 230 41.23 11.85 -6.69
C GLU A 230 41.87 13.22 -6.95
N ASP A 231 41.30 14.28 -6.36
CA ASP A 231 41.77 15.67 -6.48
C ASP A 231 43.05 15.94 -5.67
N GLY A 232 43.52 14.96 -4.88
CA GLY A 232 44.70 15.09 -4.01
C GLY A 232 44.51 16.04 -2.82
N THR A 233 43.31 16.56 -2.59
CA THR A 233 43.00 17.42 -1.44
C THR A 233 43.01 16.64 -0.13
N LEU A 234 42.67 15.34 -0.17
CA LEU A 234 42.80 14.44 0.99
C LEU A 234 44.27 14.29 1.43
N LYS A 235 45.22 14.24 0.48
CA LYS A 235 46.66 14.19 0.80
C LYS A 235 47.12 15.47 1.50
N LYS A 236 46.65 16.64 1.04
CA LYS A 236 46.92 17.93 1.71
C LYS A 236 46.31 17.99 3.11
N LEU A 237 45.17 17.35 3.33
CA LEU A 237 44.57 17.27 4.66
C LEU A 237 45.43 16.44 5.62
N PHE A 238 46.06 15.36 5.13
CA PHE A 238 47.01 14.55 5.91
C PHE A 238 48.34 15.24 6.24
N THR A 239 48.71 16.32 5.54
CA THR A 239 49.88 17.13 5.90
C THR A 239 49.58 18.18 6.97
N THR A 240 48.32 18.33 7.39
CA THR A 240 47.95 19.22 8.50
C THR A 240 48.22 18.57 9.86
N THR A 241 48.03 19.33 10.94
CA THR A 241 48.17 18.81 12.32
C THR A 241 47.00 17.88 12.73
N ALA A 242 46.05 17.58 11.85
CA ALA A 242 44.94 16.67 12.13
C ALA A 242 45.37 15.21 11.90
N SER A 243 45.06 14.33 12.85
CA SER A 243 45.36 12.91 12.68
C SER A 243 44.42 12.25 11.65
N LYS A 244 44.86 11.14 11.05
CA LYS A 244 44.05 10.38 10.08
C LYS A 244 42.67 9.99 10.64
N LEU A 245 42.62 9.59 11.92
CA LEU A 245 41.37 9.28 12.62
C LEU A 245 40.49 10.53 12.83
N GLN A 246 41.07 11.70 13.14
CA GLN A 246 40.30 12.93 13.29
C GLN A 246 39.66 13.37 11.97
N ILE A 247 40.38 13.20 10.86
CA ILE A 247 39.87 13.47 9.51
C ILE A 247 38.71 12.54 9.18
N PHE A 248 38.92 11.24 9.35
CA PHE A 248 37.90 10.23 9.08
C PHE A 248 36.63 10.44 9.92
N CYS A 249 36.77 10.56 11.24
CA CYS A 249 35.62 10.81 12.12
C CYS A 249 34.94 12.14 11.79
N GLY A 250 35.69 13.16 11.38
CA GLY A 250 35.14 14.44 10.94
C GLY A 250 34.24 14.30 9.70
N LYS A 251 34.68 13.54 8.69
CA LYS A 251 33.89 13.26 7.49
C LYS A 251 32.61 12.50 7.81
N VAL A 252 32.73 11.40 8.55
CA VAL A 252 31.58 10.58 8.96
C VAL A 252 30.55 11.40 9.74
N LEU A 253 31.03 12.26 10.64
CA LEU A 253 30.18 13.13 11.44
C LEU A 253 29.56 14.27 10.59
N GLY A 254 30.23 14.70 9.52
CA GLY A 254 29.65 15.62 8.53
C GLY A 254 28.47 15.01 7.78
N VAL A 255 28.61 13.75 7.34
CA VAL A 255 27.52 12.97 6.73
C VAL A 255 26.38 12.77 7.72
N PHE A 256 26.69 12.49 8.98
CA PHE A 256 25.71 12.34 10.04
C PHE A 256 24.87 13.62 10.23
N PHE A 257 25.50 14.79 10.28
CA PHE A 257 24.78 16.06 10.35
C PHE A 257 23.97 16.36 9.08
N LEU A 258 24.48 15.96 7.91
CA LEU A 258 23.73 16.11 6.67
C LEU A 258 22.47 15.23 6.65
N GLY A 259 22.54 14.02 7.22
CA GLY A 259 21.38 13.17 7.44
C GLY A 259 20.36 13.77 8.40
N ILE A 260 20.82 14.41 9.49
CA ILE A 260 19.91 15.13 10.41
C ILE A 260 19.20 16.27 9.67
N PHE A 261 19.95 17.04 8.86
CA PHE A 261 19.39 18.12 8.06
C PHE A 261 18.33 17.62 7.07
N ASP A 262 18.62 16.53 6.34
CA ASP A 262 17.67 15.89 5.43
C ASP A 262 16.39 15.44 6.14
N VAL A 263 16.52 14.77 7.29
CA VAL A 263 15.38 14.34 8.11
C VAL A 263 14.51 15.53 8.53
N ILE A 264 15.13 16.60 9.04
CA ILE A 264 14.40 17.80 9.46
C ILE A 264 13.64 18.39 8.28
N ILE A 265 14.30 18.59 7.13
CA ILE A 265 13.67 19.17 5.95
C ILE A 265 12.52 18.31 5.45
N LEU A 266 12.72 17.00 5.29
CA LEU A 266 11.69 16.13 4.74
C LEU A 266 10.49 15.98 5.67
N ILE A 267 10.71 15.81 6.97
CA ILE A 267 9.61 15.74 7.94
C ILE A 267 8.86 17.06 7.99
N SER A 268 9.56 18.20 8.07
CA SER A 268 8.91 19.52 8.10
C SER A 268 8.13 19.79 6.81
N PHE A 269 8.72 19.51 5.65
CA PHE A 269 8.06 19.73 4.37
C PHE A 269 6.81 18.86 4.22
N THR A 270 6.91 17.55 4.46
CA THR A 270 5.78 16.62 4.33
C THR A 270 4.67 16.93 5.33
N LYS A 271 5.01 17.37 6.54
CA LYS A 271 4.03 17.81 7.54
C LYS A 271 3.27 19.07 7.08
N ILE A 272 3.96 20.05 6.50
CA ILE A 272 3.36 21.34 6.10
C ILE A 272 2.64 21.24 4.76
N ALA A 273 3.30 20.70 3.73
CA ALA A 273 2.80 20.67 2.36
C ALA A 273 1.75 19.57 2.14
N PHE A 274 1.91 18.43 2.81
CA PHE A 274 1.12 17.23 2.56
C PHE A 274 0.24 16.80 3.75
N ASN A 275 0.27 17.53 4.87
CA ASN A 275 -0.46 17.20 6.10
C ASN A 275 -0.18 15.77 6.60
N VAL A 276 1.07 15.31 6.44
CA VAL A 276 1.49 13.97 6.88
C VAL A 276 1.57 13.94 8.40
N ASP A 277 0.79 13.05 8.99
CA ASP A 277 0.90 12.71 10.41
C ASP A 277 2.02 11.68 10.62
N TRP A 278 3.10 12.11 11.27
CA TRP A 278 4.27 11.31 11.65
C TRP A 278 4.08 10.56 12.99
N GLY A 279 2.91 10.69 13.62
CA GLY A 279 2.60 10.10 14.92
C GLY A 279 2.91 11.01 16.10
N ASN A 280 2.50 10.57 17.29
CA ASN A 280 2.53 11.39 18.51
C ASN A 280 3.87 11.37 19.26
N SER A 281 4.82 10.49 18.88
CA SER A 281 6.09 10.33 19.59
C SER A 281 7.24 11.00 18.86
N LEU A 282 7.48 12.27 19.17
CA LEU A 282 8.63 13.01 18.63
C LEU A 282 9.97 12.36 19.01
N SER A 283 10.09 11.87 20.25
CA SER A 283 11.28 11.15 20.72
C SER A 283 11.51 9.85 19.94
N GLY A 284 10.45 9.09 19.66
CA GLY A 284 10.53 7.89 18.82
C GLY A 284 11.03 8.20 17.41
N LEU A 285 10.52 9.27 16.79
CA LEU A 285 10.98 9.73 15.46
C LEU A 285 12.46 10.10 15.48
N ILE A 286 12.91 10.85 16.49
CA ILE A 286 14.31 11.27 16.61
C ILE A 286 15.22 10.05 16.81
N ILE A 287 14.90 9.16 17.76
CA ILE A 287 15.73 7.98 18.07
C ILE A 287 15.87 7.09 16.83
N LEU A 288 14.76 6.78 16.16
CA LEU A 288 14.76 5.91 14.99
C LEU A 288 15.53 6.55 13.83
N SER A 289 15.35 7.86 13.61
CA SER A 289 16.07 8.58 12.54
C SER A 289 17.57 8.63 12.82
N LEU A 290 18.00 8.89 14.06
CA LEU A 290 19.42 8.86 14.43
C LEU A 290 20.02 7.45 14.27
N ALA A 291 19.27 6.40 14.62
CA ALA A 291 19.70 5.02 14.40
C ALA A 291 19.86 4.70 12.90
N MET A 292 18.93 5.16 12.07
CA MET A 292 19.00 5.00 10.61
C MET A 292 20.16 5.79 10.00
N ILE A 293 20.38 7.05 10.43
CA ILE A 293 21.52 7.86 9.99
C ILE A 293 22.83 7.17 10.37
N PHE A 294 22.95 6.67 11.60
CA PHE A 294 24.13 5.91 12.03
C PHE A 294 24.36 4.66 11.17
N ALA A 295 23.30 3.87 10.91
CA ALA A 295 23.37 2.71 10.03
C ALA A 295 23.83 3.08 8.61
N SER A 296 23.30 4.19 8.09
CA SER A 296 23.66 4.72 6.77
C SER A 296 25.11 5.20 6.70
N CYS A 297 25.66 5.78 7.78
CA CYS A 297 27.09 6.10 7.85
C CYS A 297 27.96 4.84 7.76
N GLY A 298 27.54 3.73 8.40
CA GLY A 298 28.18 2.42 8.21
C GLY A 298 28.15 1.95 6.76
N PHE A 299 26.98 2.05 6.11
CA PHE A 299 26.82 1.74 4.70
C PHE A 299 27.69 2.61 3.78
N SER A 300 27.79 3.91 4.06
CA SER A 300 28.67 4.86 3.35
C SER A 300 30.14 4.43 3.37
N ILE A 301 30.65 4.05 4.55
CA ILE A 301 32.03 3.58 4.69
C ILE A 301 32.22 2.23 4.01
N PHE A 302 31.25 1.32 4.13
CA PHE A 302 31.30 0.04 3.44
C PHE A 302 31.38 0.22 1.91
N LEU A 303 30.61 1.15 1.33
CA LEU A 303 30.69 1.47 -0.11
C LEU A 303 32.09 1.97 -0.50
N SER A 304 32.75 2.77 0.36
CA SER A 304 34.11 3.26 0.10
C SER A 304 35.18 2.15 -0.03
N LEU A 305 34.90 0.95 0.50
CA LEU A 305 35.79 -0.19 0.37
C LEU A 305 35.64 -0.94 -0.96
N ILE A 306 34.43 -0.96 -1.50
CA ILE A 306 34.11 -1.70 -2.73
C ILE A 306 34.57 -0.90 -3.94
N PHE A 307 34.34 0.42 -3.91
CA PHE A 307 34.52 1.28 -5.06
C PHE A 307 35.72 2.21 -4.88
N LYS A 308 36.54 2.33 -5.93
CA LYS A 308 37.80 3.08 -5.89
C LYS A 308 37.71 4.50 -6.43
N THR A 309 36.63 4.83 -7.15
CA THR A 309 36.46 6.14 -7.83
C THR A 309 35.13 6.79 -7.50
N ALA A 310 35.11 8.12 -7.43
CA ALA A 310 33.90 8.91 -7.14
C ALA A 310 32.76 8.61 -8.12
N LYS A 311 33.07 8.61 -9.42
CA LYS A 311 32.10 8.33 -10.48
C LYS A 311 31.48 6.93 -10.35
N SER A 312 32.29 5.91 -10.07
CA SER A 312 31.81 4.53 -9.88
C SER A 312 30.89 4.40 -8.67
N VAL A 313 31.22 5.05 -7.53
CA VAL A 313 30.31 5.09 -6.37
C VAL A 313 29.00 5.74 -6.75
N SER A 314 29.02 6.97 -7.26
CA SER A 314 27.79 7.75 -7.50
C SER A 314 26.76 7.01 -8.36
N LEU A 315 27.20 6.31 -9.41
CA LEU A 315 26.34 5.55 -10.31
C LEU A 315 25.91 4.22 -9.71
N THR A 316 26.85 3.47 -9.12
CA THR A 316 26.57 2.11 -8.65
C THR A 316 25.81 2.10 -7.33
N SER A 317 26.13 3.02 -6.41
CA SER A 317 25.40 3.16 -5.15
C SER A 317 23.94 3.54 -5.39
N SER A 318 23.65 4.38 -6.38
CA SER A 318 22.28 4.73 -6.76
C SER A 318 21.47 3.50 -7.15
N VAL A 319 22.05 2.61 -7.96
CA VAL A 319 21.42 1.33 -8.34
C VAL A 319 21.26 0.41 -7.13
N ILE A 320 22.30 0.27 -6.29
CA ILE A 320 22.24 -0.54 -5.07
C ILE A 320 21.13 -0.04 -4.14
N ILE A 321 21.08 1.27 -3.88
CA ILE A 321 20.08 1.89 -3.01
C ILE A 321 18.70 1.71 -3.61
N MET A 322 18.52 1.86 -4.92
CA MET A 322 17.21 1.64 -5.56
C MET A 322 16.73 0.19 -5.40
N VAL A 323 17.61 -0.80 -5.58
CA VAL A 323 17.30 -2.22 -5.37
C VAL A 323 16.98 -2.50 -3.90
N MET A 324 17.80 -1.98 -2.98
CA MET A 324 17.54 -2.07 -1.54
C MET A 324 16.21 -1.41 -1.17
N SER A 325 15.92 -0.24 -1.70
CA SER A 325 14.69 0.50 -1.48
C SER A 325 13.47 -0.23 -2.04
N PHE A 326 13.59 -0.89 -3.19
CA PHE A 326 12.55 -1.75 -3.72
C PHE A 326 12.29 -2.96 -2.82
N ILE A 327 13.32 -3.75 -2.50
CA ILE A 327 13.20 -4.96 -1.64
C ILE A 327 12.75 -4.58 -0.22
N GLY A 328 13.24 -3.46 0.30
CA GLY A 328 12.96 -2.95 1.63
C GLY A 328 11.60 -2.26 1.76
N GLY A 329 10.83 -2.17 0.69
CA GLY A 329 9.46 -1.67 0.69
C GLY A 329 9.30 -0.17 0.47
N SER A 330 10.37 0.59 0.25
CA SER A 330 10.27 2.04 0.06
C SER A 330 9.59 2.43 -1.27
N MET A 331 9.70 1.60 -2.31
CA MET A 331 9.10 1.90 -3.62
C MET A 331 7.80 1.12 -3.88
N TYR A 332 7.68 -0.06 -3.30
CA TYR A 332 6.53 -0.94 -3.47
C TYR A 332 6.15 -1.50 -2.09
N PRO A 333 4.87 -1.47 -1.67
CA PRO A 333 4.52 -1.89 -0.32
C PRO A 333 4.82 -3.36 -0.04
N LEU A 334 5.48 -3.66 1.09
CA LEU A 334 5.82 -5.03 1.50
C LEU A 334 4.59 -5.96 1.54
N SER A 335 3.41 -5.45 1.89
CA SER A 335 2.16 -6.22 1.95
C SER A 335 1.68 -6.71 0.58
N GLN A 336 2.17 -6.12 -0.51
CA GLN A 336 1.83 -6.50 -1.88
C GLN A 336 2.88 -7.42 -2.50
N MET A 337 3.98 -7.71 -1.79
CA MET A 337 5.09 -8.53 -2.30
C MET A 337 4.89 -10.02 -2.00
N PRO A 338 5.46 -10.93 -2.81
CA PRO A 338 5.58 -12.35 -2.46
C PRO A 338 6.40 -12.59 -1.19
N GLU A 339 6.14 -13.71 -0.49
CA GLU A 339 6.76 -14.05 0.80
C GLU A 339 8.30 -14.07 0.77
N ILE A 340 8.89 -14.51 -0.34
CA ILE A 340 10.35 -14.56 -0.50
C ILE A 340 10.98 -13.17 -0.40
N MET A 341 10.31 -12.16 -0.95
CA MET A 341 10.78 -10.79 -0.98
C MET A 341 10.53 -10.10 0.35
N GLN A 342 9.40 -10.40 1.01
CA GLN A 342 9.14 -9.96 2.40
C GLN A 342 10.16 -10.52 3.40
N THR A 343 10.70 -11.72 3.13
CA THR A 343 11.74 -12.33 3.95
C THR A 343 13.10 -11.70 3.65
N ALA A 344 13.44 -11.50 2.38
CA ALA A 344 14.65 -10.80 1.95
C ALA A 344 14.73 -9.36 2.50
N SER A 345 13.59 -8.67 2.63
CA SER A 345 13.52 -7.30 3.16
C SER A 345 14.10 -7.15 4.57
N LYS A 346 14.09 -8.22 5.38
CA LYS A 346 14.61 -8.21 6.76
C LYS A 346 16.12 -7.97 6.81
N PHE A 347 16.84 -8.25 5.72
CA PHE A 347 18.28 -8.00 5.59
C PHE A 347 18.59 -6.59 5.10
N VAL A 348 17.58 -5.81 4.72
CA VAL A 348 17.75 -4.49 4.13
C VAL A 348 17.51 -3.41 5.18
N LEU A 349 18.45 -2.47 5.29
CA LEU A 349 18.45 -1.45 6.36
C LEU A 349 17.26 -0.48 6.28
N ASN A 350 16.86 -0.01 5.10
CA ASN A 350 15.70 0.90 4.97
C ASN A 350 14.36 0.23 5.39
N ASN A 351 14.22 -1.10 5.31
CA ASN A 351 13.01 -1.80 5.77
C ASN A 351 12.78 -1.61 7.28
N TRP A 352 13.84 -1.62 8.09
CA TRP A 352 13.72 -1.44 9.54
C TRP A 352 13.30 -0.01 9.89
N ALA A 353 13.89 0.99 9.24
CA ALA A 353 13.48 2.38 9.38
C ALA A 353 12.02 2.58 8.94
N LEU A 354 11.65 2.08 7.74
CA LEU A 354 10.29 2.18 7.22
C LEU A 354 9.27 1.57 8.19
N ARG A 355 9.49 0.34 8.67
CA ARG A 355 8.60 -0.30 9.65
C ARG A 355 8.43 0.54 10.90
N GLY A 356 9.52 1.06 11.46
CA GLY A 356 9.46 1.90 12.66
C GLY A 356 8.69 3.21 12.44
N TYR A 357 8.92 3.90 11.31
CA TYR A 357 8.17 5.11 10.97
C TYR A 357 6.68 4.82 10.82
N LEU A 358 6.30 3.77 10.10
CA LEU A 358 4.91 3.38 9.93
C LEU A 358 4.26 3.00 11.26
N SER A 359 4.97 2.30 12.15
CA SER A 359 4.47 1.99 13.50
C SER A 359 4.14 3.25 14.29
N LEU A 360 5.00 4.27 14.25
CA LEU A 360 4.74 5.56 14.90
C LEU A 360 3.55 6.29 14.26
N MET A 361 3.49 6.35 12.93
CA MET A 361 2.37 6.96 12.19
C MET A 361 1.02 6.30 12.48
N MET A 362 1.01 4.98 12.73
CA MET A 362 -0.20 4.25 13.14
C MET A 362 -0.59 4.48 14.60
N GLY A 363 0.17 5.29 15.36
CA GLY A 363 -0.10 5.60 16.76
C GLY A 363 0.40 4.53 17.74
N SER A 364 1.36 3.68 17.33
CA SER A 364 1.98 2.71 18.23
C SER A 364 2.82 3.41 19.31
N SER A 365 3.03 2.75 20.44
CA SER A 365 3.92 3.23 21.50
C SER A 365 5.38 3.29 21.04
N ILE A 366 6.20 4.08 21.74
CA ILE A 366 7.64 4.17 21.50
C ILE A 366 8.35 2.81 21.61
N SER A 367 7.81 1.84 22.37
CA SER A 367 8.37 0.49 22.43
C SER A 367 8.44 -0.21 21.07
N SER A 368 7.54 0.14 20.13
CA SER A 368 7.51 -0.44 18.78
C SER A 368 8.77 -0.14 17.95
N ILE A 369 9.50 0.95 18.27
CA ILE A 369 10.71 1.35 17.53
C ILE A 369 12.01 0.84 18.15
N ILE A 370 11.95 0.20 19.32
CA ILE A 370 13.15 -0.29 20.02
C ILE A 370 13.85 -1.34 19.16
N THR A 371 13.12 -2.37 18.71
CA THR A 371 13.70 -3.44 17.89
C THR A 371 14.27 -2.91 16.57
N PRO A 372 13.53 -2.10 15.76
CA PRO A 372 14.12 -1.48 14.57
C PRO A 372 15.38 -0.67 14.86
N SER A 373 15.39 0.14 15.91
CA SER A 373 16.53 1.00 16.24
C SER A 373 17.76 0.18 16.64
N ILE A 374 17.58 -0.86 17.46
CA ILE A 374 18.68 -1.76 17.85
C ILE A 374 19.25 -2.47 16.62
N VAL A 375 18.39 -3.02 15.76
CA VAL A 375 18.85 -3.71 14.54
C VAL A 375 19.63 -2.77 13.64
N LEU A 376 19.16 -1.53 13.45
CA LEU A 376 19.88 -0.52 12.68
C LEU A 376 21.25 -0.18 13.28
N VAL A 377 21.34 0.00 14.61
CA VAL A 377 22.61 0.25 15.29
C VAL A 377 23.56 -0.93 15.15
N VAL A 378 23.08 -2.16 15.25
CA VAL A 378 23.89 -3.38 15.08
C VAL A 378 24.40 -3.49 13.65
N ILE A 379 23.54 -3.35 12.64
CA ILE A 379 23.93 -3.37 11.22
C ILE A 379 24.93 -2.25 10.93
N GLY A 380 24.66 -1.03 11.43
CA GLY A 380 25.56 0.11 11.29
C GLY A 380 26.94 -0.16 11.87
N SER A 381 26.99 -0.70 13.08
CA SER A 381 28.25 -1.04 13.75
C SER A 381 29.03 -2.12 12.99
N LEU A 382 28.36 -3.16 12.49
CA LEU A 382 28.99 -4.19 11.68
C LEU A 382 29.57 -3.62 10.38
N LEU A 383 28.81 -2.79 9.66
CA LEU A 383 29.27 -2.15 8.42
C LEU A 383 30.42 -1.17 8.67
N LEU A 384 30.37 -0.40 9.77
CA LEU A 384 31.45 0.47 10.21
C LEU A 384 32.73 -0.32 10.51
N LEU A 385 32.63 -1.41 11.28
CA LEU A 385 33.78 -2.26 11.61
C LEU A 385 34.39 -2.89 10.36
N CYS A 386 33.59 -3.49 9.49
CA CYS A 386 34.07 -4.01 8.21
C CYS A 386 34.76 -2.91 7.39
N GLY A 387 34.17 -1.71 7.41
CA GLY A 387 34.69 -0.47 6.84
C GLY A 387 36.09 -0.10 7.31
N THR A 388 36.30 -0.05 8.63
CA THR A 388 37.53 0.46 9.23
C THR A 388 38.70 -0.52 9.14
N PHE A 389 38.46 -1.83 9.26
CA PHE A 389 39.54 -2.85 9.23
C PHE A 389 40.28 -2.91 7.89
N LYS A 390 39.65 -2.53 6.79
CA LYS A 390 40.22 -2.61 5.44
C LYS A 390 40.66 -1.24 4.90
N PHE A 391 40.43 -0.16 5.65
CA PHE A 391 40.82 1.18 5.28
C PHE A 391 42.34 1.37 5.46
N LYS A 392 43.12 0.86 4.51
CA LYS A 392 44.55 1.17 4.43
C LYS A 392 44.69 2.63 3.99
N PHE A 393 45.35 3.43 4.82
CA PHE A 393 45.62 4.85 4.57
C PHE A 393 46.76 5.07 3.57
N ASP A 394 46.76 4.28 2.49
CA ASP A 394 47.78 4.30 1.42
C ASP A 394 47.45 5.34 0.33
#